data_AF-A0A3L7N9Z0-F1
#
_entry.id   AF-A0A3L7N9Z0-F1
#
_cell.length_a   1.000
_cell.length_b   1.000
_cell.length_c   1.000
_cell.angle_alpha   90.00
_cell.angle_beta   90.00
_cell.angle_gamma   90.00
#
_symmetry.space_group_name_H-M   'P 1'
#
loop_
_entity.id
_entity.type
_entity.pdbx_description
1 polymer ?
#
loop_
_entity_poly.entity_id
_entity_poly.type
_entity_poly.pdbx_seq_one_letter_code
_entity_poly.pdbx_strand_id
1 'polypeptide(L)' 'MNDQFPFYIGWGTLALINAGLAQTKHRNGLLWWLCSLFLGPIATLLIVILPRVAPGLDEA' A
#
# COMPACT_ATOMS: atom_id res chain seq x y z
N MET A 1 -10.79 -30.78 -20.54
CA MET A 1 -11.28 -29.68 -19.69
C MET A 1 -10.14 -28.70 -19.57
N ASN A 2 -10.30 -27.47 -20.09
CA ASN A 2 -9.30 -26.42 -19.90
C ASN A 2 -9.60 -25.78 -18.56
N ASP A 3 -9.06 -26.34 -17.49
CA ASP A 3 -9.23 -25.82 -16.14
C ASP A 3 -8.37 -24.56 -16.02
N GLN A 4 -8.95 -23.42 -16.38
CA GLN A 4 -8.37 -22.11 -16.12
C GLN A 4 -8.50 -21.84 -14.62
N PHE A 5 -7.41 -21.98 -13.87
CA PHE A 5 -7.38 -21.58 -12.47
C PHE A 5 -7.57 -20.06 -12.36
N PRO A 6 -8.63 -19.56 -11.70
CA PRO A 6 -8.80 -18.13 -11.50
C PRO A 6 -7.72 -17.59 -10.56
N PHE A 7 -6.98 -16.57 -11.04
CA PHE A 7 -5.99 -15.85 -10.23
C PHE A 7 -6.71 -14.88 -9.29
N TYR A 8 -6.64 -15.14 -7.98
CA TYR A 8 -7.21 -14.26 -6.95
C TYR A 8 -6.11 -13.49 -6.23
N ILE A 9 -6.10 -12.16 -6.38
CA ILE A 9 -5.33 -11.28 -5.50
C ILE A 9 -6.16 -11.04 -4.24
N GLY A 10 -5.74 -11.67 -3.14
CA GLY A 10 -6.41 -11.54 -1.85
C GLY A 10 -6.11 -10.22 -1.15
N TRP A 11 -6.88 -9.94 -0.10
CA TRP A 11 -6.76 -8.73 0.72
C TRP A 11 -5.36 -8.55 1.35
N GLY A 12 -4.71 -9.65 1.74
CA GLY A 12 -3.34 -9.63 2.27
C GLY A 12 -2.30 -9.19 1.23
N THR A 13 -2.45 -9.66 -0.01
CA THR A 13 -1.58 -9.24 -1.13
C THR A 13 -1.81 -7.76 -1.44
N LEU A 14 -3.05 -7.29 -1.49
CA LEU A 14 -3.36 -5.87 -1.64
C LEU A 14 -2.74 -5.02 -0.52
N ALA A 15 -2.82 -5.49 0.73
CA ALA A 15 -2.20 -4.80 1.86
C ALA A 15 -0.68 -4.71 1.73
N LEU A 16 -0.01 -5.77 1.26
CA LEU A 16 1.44 -5.76 0.99
C LEU A 16 1.80 -4.80 -0.15
N ILE A 17 1.01 -4.76 -1.22
CA ILE A 17 1.19 -3.79 -2.32
C ILE A 17 1.07 -2.36 -1.79
N ASN A 18 0.06 -2.07 -0.97
CA ASN A 18 -0.12 -0.76 -0.34
C ASN A 18 1.05 -0.39 0.59
N ALA A 19 1.61 -1.36 1.31
CA ALA A 19 2.81 -1.16 2.13
C ALA A 19 4.02 -0.72 1.28
N GLY A 20 4.21 -1.33 0.11
CA GLY A 20 5.24 -0.94 -0.85
C GLY A 20 4.98 0.44 -1.46
N LEU A 21 3.75 0.72 -1.88
CA LEU A 21 3.36 2.03 -2.41
C LEU A 21 3.61 3.15 -1.40
N ALA A 22 3.28 2.93 -0.12
CA ALA A 22 3.53 3.90 0.94
C ALA A 22 5.02 4.22 1.14
N GLN A 23 5.90 3.22 1.03
CA GLN A 23 7.36 3.40 1.17
C GLN A 23 7.93 4.32 0.08
N THR A 24 7.42 4.26 -1.14
CA THR A 24 7.84 5.17 -2.23
C THR A 24 7.56 6.65 -1.93
N LYS A 25 6.68 6.91 -0.95
CA LYS A 25 6.29 8.25 -0.48
C LYS A 25 6.90 8.61 0.89
N HIS A 26 7.96 7.92 1.33
CA HIS A 26 8.58 8.08 2.66
C HIS A 26 7.62 7.88 3.82
N ARG A 27 6.64 6.98 3.66
CA ARG A 27 5.74 6.59 4.76
C ARG A 27 6.11 5.22 5.28
N ASN A 28 5.80 4.95 6.55
CA ASN A 28 6.07 3.65 7.16
C ASN A 28 5.22 2.54 6.50
N GLY A 29 5.88 1.62 5.80
CA GLY A 29 5.21 0.53 5.09
C GLY A 29 4.42 -0.41 6.00
N LEU A 30 4.92 -0.72 7.20
CA LEU A 30 4.24 -1.62 8.14
C LEU A 30 2.94 -1.00 8.67
N LEU A 31 2.96 0.30 8.96
CA LEU A 31 1.75 1.01 9.37
C LEU A 31 0.70 0.97 8.26
N TRP A 32 1.10 1.25 7.01
CA TRP A 32 0.18 1.22 5.87
C TRP A 32 -0.27 -0.20 5.49
N TRP A 33 0.55 -1.22 5.74
CA TRP A 33 0.15 -2.62 5.63
C TRP A 33 -1.01 -2.92 6.59
N LEU A 34 -0.82 -2.63 7.90
CA LEU A 34 -1.84 -2.83 8.92
C LEU A 34 -3.11 -2.04 8.62
N CYS A 35 -2.98 -0.75 8.28
CA CYS A 35 -4.13 0.07 7.89
C CYS A 35 -4.89 -0.53 6.69
N SER A 36 -4.18 -1.11 5.72
CA SER A 36 -4.80 -1.72 4.54
C SER A 36 -5.56 -3.01 4.84
N LEU A 37 -5.22 -3.74 5.90
CA LEU A 37 -5.99 -4.91 6.34
C LEU A 37 -7.42 -4.51 6.76
N PHE A 38 -7.59 -3.31 7.34
CA PHE A 38 -8.91 -2.78 7.74
C PHE A 38 -9.59 -1.97 6.65
N LEU A 39 -8.84 -1.14 5.92
CA LEU A 39 -9.38 -0.18 4.96
C LEU A 39 -9.45 -0.73 3.51
N GLY A 40 -8.68 -1.77 3.20
CA GLY A 40 -8.63 -2.37 1.87
C GLY A 40 -8.26 -1.36 0.77
N PRO A 41 -9.00 -1.34 -0.35
CA PRO A 41 -8.74 -0.42 -1.47
C PRO A 41 -8.79 1.07 -1.11
N ILE A 42 -9.47 1.44 -0.02
CA ILE A 42 -9.52 2.83 0.44
C ILE A 42 -8.11 3.30 0.85
N ALA A 43 -7.32 2.43 1.47
CA ALA A 43 -5.92 2.74 1.78
C ALA A 43 -5.11 3.02 0.50
N THR A 44 -5.38 2.32 -0.60
CA THR A 44 -4.74 2.58 -1.90
C THR A 44 -5.06 3.99 -2.39
N LEU A 45 -6.33 4.40 -2.35
CA LEU A 45 -6.73 5.75 -2.75
C LEU A 45 -6.03 6.81 -1.90
N LEU A 46 -5.99 6.63 -0.58
CA LEU A 46 -5.28 7.52 0.33
C LEU A 46 -3.79 7.61 -0.02
N ILE A 47 -3.11 6.47 -0.18
CA ILE A 47 -1.68 6.45 -0.54
C ILE A 47 -1.43 7.18 -1.86
N VAL A 48 -2.29 7.01 -2.87
CA VAL A 48 -2.12 7.62 -4.20
C VAL A 48 -2.30 9.14 -4.15
N ILE A 49 -3.33 9.64 -3.48
CA ILE A 49 -3.64 11.08 -3.47
C ILE A 49 -2.79 11.87 -2.47
N LEU A 50 -2.35 11.26 -1.37
CA LEU A 50 -1.55 11.97 -0.38
C LEU A 50 -0.16 12.31 -0.95
N PRO A 51 0.38 13.51 -0.68
CA PRO A 51 1.72 13.87 -1.12
C PRO A 51 2.79 13.00 -0.43
N ARG A 52 3.98 12.98 -1.04
CA ARG A 52 5.20 12.43 -0.42
C ARG A 52 5.53 13.22 0.84
N VAL A 53 5.95 12.53 1.90
CA VAL A 53 6.42 13.19 3.12
C VAL A 53 7.77 13.83 2.80
N ALA A 54 7.89 15.14 3.02
CA ALA A 54 9.16 15.84 2.84
C ALA A 54 10.17 15.36 3.88
N PRO A 55 11.46 15.20 3.52
CA PRO A 55 12.52 15.07 4.51
C PRO A 55 12.55 16.32 5.40
N GLY A 56 12.95 16.18 6.66
CA GLY A 56 13.08 17.32 7.58
C GLY A 56 14.12 18.33 7.08
N LEU A 57 13.98 19.60 7.50
CA LEU A 57 14.94 20.67 7.20
C LEU A 57 16.36 20.37 7.73
N ASP A 58 16.46 19.35 8.57
CA ASP A 58 17.65 18.80 9.21
C ASP A 58 18.53 17.99 8.24
N GLU A 59 18.04 17.72 7.02
CA GLU A 59 18.76 16.97 5.96
C GLU A 59 19.32 17.87 4.83
N ALA A 60 19.33 19.20 5.01
CA ALA A 60 19.81 20.19 4.04
C ALA A 60 21.20 20.77 4.38
#